data_AF-A0A2X2XTF3-F1
#
_entry.id   AF-A0A2X2XTF3-F1
#
_cell.length_a   1.000
_cell.length_b   1.000
_cell.length_c   1.000
_cell.angle_alpha   90.00
_cell.angle_beta   90.00
_cell.angle_gamma   90.00
#
_symmetry.space_group_name_H-M   'P 1'
#
loop_
_entity.id
_entity.type
_entity.pdbx_description
1 polymer ?
#
loop_
_entity_poly.entity_id
_entity_poly.type
_entity_poly.pdbx_seq_one_letter_code
_entity_poly.pdbx_strand_id
1 'polypeptide(L)'
;MLSWQVDWVIATGATHPDKIAQMCHQAGVPTLNLDLPGTLAPSIISDNYAGAKALTESILASSQKRYGVLAPLTFVGGRITDNNTAERLRGFLDAHKAHGLTVPGNAATGYGLFFRKGGRATEIGLPVA
;
A
#
# COMPACT_ATOMS: atom_id res chain seq x y z
N MET A 1 9.32 -9.86 23.80
CA MET A 1 9.75 -8.49 23.42
C MET A 1 9.47 -7.52 24.55
N LEU A 2 8.21 -7.28 24.96
CA LEU A 2 7.90 -6.39 26.09
C LEU A 2 8.50 -6.87 27.43
N SER A 3 8.65 -8.18 27.60
CA SER A 3 9.37 -8.79 28.74
C SER A 3 10.85 -8.40 28.85
N TRP A 4 11.43 -7.79 27.81
CA TRP A 4 12.81 -7.30 27.80
C TRP A 4 12.92 -5.83 28.22
N GLN A 5 11.86 -5.24 28.76
CA GLN A 5 11.85 -3.86 29.29
C GLN A 5 12.36 -2.84 28.28
N VAL A 6 11.90 -2.97 27.03
CA VAL A 6 12.25 -2.02 25.96
C VAL A 6 11.68 -0.65 26.26
N ASP A 7 12.44 0.41 25.97
CA ASP A 7 11.98 1.78 26.17
C ASP A 7 10.93 2.21 25.13
N TRP A 8 10.96 1.62 23.93
CA TRP A 8 10.09 1.97 22.81
C TRP A 8 9.80 0.78 21.90
N VAL A 9 8.67 0.83 21.21
CA VAL A 9 8.34 -0.06 20.09
C VAL A 9 8.01 0.74 18.83
N ILE A 10 8.65 0.39 17.72
CA ILE A 10 8.29 0.90 16.39
C ILE A 10 7.57 -0.22 15.63
N ALA A 11 6.27 -0.04 15.40
CA ALA A 11 5.44 -0.97 14.66
C ALA A 11 5.54 -0.67 13.16
N THR A 12 6.26 -1.51 12.40
CA THR A 12 6.52 -1.30 10.98
C THR A 12 5.59 -2.15 10.11
N GLY A 13 4.85 -1.53 9.18
CA GLY A 13 4.00 -2.25 8.22
C GLY A 13 2.92 -3.13 8.87
N ALA A 14 2.49 -2.79 10.09
CA ALA A 14 1.51 -3.57 10.84
C ALA A 14 0.09 -3.25 10.38
N THR A 15 -0.66 -4.26 9.91
CA THR A 15 -2.07 -4.11 9.51
C THR A 15 -2.99 -3.68 10.65
N HIS A 16 -2.64 -4.02 11.89
CA HIS A 16 -3.42 -3.67 13.07
C HIS A 16 -2.51 -2.94 14.09
N PRO A 17 -2.06 -1.72 13.77
CA PRO A 17 -1.11 -0.99 14.62
C PRO A 17 -1.72 -0.65 15.99
N ASP A 18 -3.04 -0.41 16.05
CA ASP A 18 -3.74 -0.11 17.31
C ASP A 18 -3.75 -1.29 18.29
N LYS A 19 -3.77 -2.53 17.81
CA LYS A 19 -3.61 -3.70 18.70
C LYS A 19 -2.23 -3.72 19.34
N ILE A 20 -1.20 -3.35 18.59
CA ILE A 20 0.18 -3.26 19.09
C ILE A 20 0.28 -2.12 20.11
N ALA A 21 -0.25 -0.94 19.78
CA ALA A 21 -0.27 0.22 20.66
C ALA A 21 -0.97 -0.09 21.99
N GLN A 22 -2.12 -0.79 21.95
CA GLN A 22 -2.86 -1.19 23.14
C GLN A 22 -2.02 -2.11 24.06
N MET A 23 -1.38 -3.14 23.50
CA MET A 23 -0.53 -4.06 24.27
C MET A 23 0.67 -3.34 24.91
N CYS A 24 1.29 -2.41 24.19
CA CYS A 24 2.44 -1.67 24.69
C CYS A 24 2.03 -0.64 25.75
N HIS A 25 0.89 0.04 25.57
CA HIS A 25 0.33 0.95 26.57
C HIS A 25 0.07 0.24 27.90
N GLN A 26 -0.48 -0.98 27.87
CA GLN A 26 -0.68 -1.81 29.06
C GLN A 26 0.63 -2.16 29.79
N ALA A 27 1.74 -2.21 29.05
CA ALA A 27 3.07 -2.45 29.60
C ALA A 27 3.82 -1.15 29.98
N GLY A 28 3.20 0.02 29.84
CA GLY A 28 3.85 1.32 30.06
C GLY A 28 4.91 1.67 29.01
N VAL A 29 4.90 1.00 27.85
CA VAL A 29 5.88 1.17 26.77
C VAL A 29 5.29 2.06 25.67
N PRO A 30 5.90 3.20 25.34
CA PRO A 30 5.46 4.05 24.24
C PRO A 30 5.69 3.40 22.87
N THR A 31 4.84 3.79 21.91
CA THR A 31 4.86 3.22 20.56
C THR A 31 4.76 4.26 19.45
N LEU A 32 5.30 3.90 18.29
CA LEU A 32 5.25 4.68 17.06
C LEU A 32 4.91 3.74 15.90
N ASN A 33 3.96 4.13 15.05
CA ASN A 33 3.65 3.39 13.83
C ASN A 33 4.47 3.92 12.66
N LEU A 34 4.95 3.01 11.82
CA LEU A 34 5.64 3.32 10.57
C LEU A 34 4.96 2.58 9.42
N ASP A 35 4.79 3.27 8.29
CA ASP A 35 4.20 2.79 7.02
C ASP A 35 2.66 2.65 7.01
N LEU A 36 2.05 2.19 8.10
CA LEU A 36 0.59 2.10 8.22
C LEU A 36 0.07 2.97 9.37
N PRO A 37 -1.06 3.69 9.17
CA PRO A 37 -1.61 4.58 10.17
C PRO A 37 -2.34 3.81 11.28
N GLY A 38 -2.25 4.33 12.51
CA GLY A 38 -3.07 3.92 13.66
C GLY A 38 -3.68 5.14 14.36
N THR A 39 -4.63 4.88 15.24
CA THR A 39 -5.35 5.91 16.02
C THR A 39 -4.83 6.06 17.44
N LEU A 40 -4.15 5.03 17.97
CA LEU A 40 -3.71 4.97 19.37
C LEU A 40 -2.24 5.36 19.58
N ALA A 41 -1.49 5.62 18.51
CA ALA A 41 -0.11 6.04 18.55
C ALA A 41 0.22 6.95 17.36
N PRO A 42 1.22 7.86 17.49
CA PRO A 42 1.70 8.64 16.36
C PRO A 42 2.09 7.73 15.20
N SER A 43 1.86 8.20 13.97
CA SER A 43 2.15 7.44 12.76
C SER A 43 2.98 8.27 11.79
N ILE A 44 4.07 7.69 11.31
CA ILE A 44 4.88 8.25 10.22
C ILE A 44 4.57 7.44 8.97
N ILE A 45 3.94 8.10 8.00
CA ILE A 45 3.55 7.50 6.72
C ILE A 45 4.04 8.36 5.56
N SER A 46 4.27 7.73 4.42
CA SER A 46 4.50 8.45 3.17
C SER A 46 3.18 8.95 2.57
N ASP A 47 3.24 10.02 1.78
CA ASP A 47 2.14 10.41 0.91
C ASP A 47 2.03 9.43 -0.27
N ASN A 48 1.42 8.28 0.03
CA ASN A 48 1.24 7.17 -0.89
C ASN A 48 0.36 7.54 -2.08
N TYR A 49 -0.55 8.50 -1.92
CA TYR A 49 -1.41 8.98 -2.99
C TYR A 49 -0.63 9.85 -3.98
N ALA A 50 -0.01 10.93 -3.51
CA ALA A 50 0.71 11.86 -4.40
C ALA A 50 1.87 11.15 -5.10
N GLY A 51 2.60 10.28 -4.38
CA GLY A 51 3.67 9.48 -4.94
C GLY A 51 3.18 8.54 -6.05
N ALA A 52 2.07 7.82 -5.84
CA ALA A 52 1.52 6.92 -6.86
C ALA A 52 0.96 7.67 -8.07
N LYS A 53 0.31 8.81 -7.85
CA LYS A 53 -0.21 9.66 -8.93
C LYS A 53 0.93 10.16 -9.82
N ALA A 54 1.95 10.78 -9.22
CA ALA A 54 3.09 11.32 -9.95
C ALA A 54 3.87 10.22 -10.70
N LEU A 55 4.05 9.05 -10.08
CA LEU A 55 4.68 7.90 -10.74
C LEU A 55 3.85 7.42 -11.94
N THR A 56 2.52 7.30 -11.79
CA THR A 56 1.63 6.84 -12.84
C THR A 56 1.63 7.79 -14.04
N GLU A 57 1.53 9.10 -13.79
CA GLU A 57 1.64 10.14 -14.84
C GLU A 57 2.98 10.04 -15.59
N SER A 58 4.07 9.80 -14.87
CA SER A 58 5.41 9.66 -15.46
C SER A 58 5.53 8.40 -16.34
N ILE A 59 4.93 7.28 -15.93
CA ILE A 59 4.92 6.04 -16.71
C ILE A 59 4.02 6.17 -17.94
N LEU A 60 2.86 6.82 -17.82
CA LEU A 60 1.95 7.08 -18.95
C LEU A 60 2.64 7.93 -20.03
N ALA A 61 3.26 9.05 -19.63
CA ALA A 61 4.01 9.92 -20.53
C ALA A 61 5.18 9.17 -21.22
N SER A 62 5.92 8.37 -20.45
CA SER A 62 7.03 7.57 -20.98
C SER A 62 6.56 6.49 -21.95
N SER A 63 5.45 5.82 -21.64
CA SER A 63 4.85 4.79 -22.49
C SER A 63 4.33 5.36 -23.79
N GLN A 64 3.62 6.50 -23.75
CA GLN A 64 3.14 7.18 -24.95
C GLN A 64 4.31 7.61 -25.85
N LYS A 65 5.39 8.17 -25.27
CA LYS A 65 6.58 8.53 -26.03
C LYS A 65 7.24 7.32 -26.70
N ARG A 66 7.27 6.17 -26.03
CA ARG A 66 7.95 4.96 -26.51
C ARG A 66 7.13 4.18 -27.55
N TYR A 67 5.83 4.10 -27.37
CA TYR A 67 4.95 3.22 -28.15
C TYR A 67 3.97 3.96 -29.06
N GLY A 68 3.92 5.30 -28.98
CA GLY A 68 3.01 6.14 -29.78
C GLY A 68 1.54 6.01 -29.37
N VAL A 69 1.22 5.18 -28.38
CA VAL A 69 -0.14 4.93 -27.89
C VAL A 69 -0.21 5.21 -26.39
N LEU A 70 -1.28 5.86 -25.98
CA LEU A 70 -1.62 6.06 -24.58
C LEU A 70 -2.68 5.01 -24.20
N ALA A 71 -2.33 4.10 -23.30
CA ALA A 71 -3.17 2.98 -22.90
C ALA A 71 -3.17 2.81 -21.37
N PRO A 72 -4.23 2.23 -20.77
CA PRO A 72 -4.27 1.96 -19.34
C PRO A 72 -3.13 1.04 -18.89
N LEU A 73 -2.53 1.37 -17.75
CA LEU A 73 -1.53 0.54 -17.08
C LEU A 73 -2.21 -0.52 -16.20
N THR A 74 -1.41 -1.46 -15.70
CA THR A 74 -1.84 -2.45 -14.70
C THR A 74 -1.24 -2.11 -13.34
N PHE A 75 -2.06 -2.11 -12.30
CA PHE A 75 -1.66 -1.93 -10.92
C PHE A 75 -1.48 -3.28 -10.22
N VAL A 76 -0.28 -3.51 -9.71
CA VAL A 76 0.05 -4.68 -8.87
C VAL A 76 0.36 -4.17 -7.46
N GLY A 77 -0.57 -4.38 -6.54
CA GLY A 77 -0.53 -3.84 -5.18
C GLY A 77 -0.47 -4.88 -4.08
N GLY A 78 -0.41 -4.40 -2.84
CA GLY A 78 -0.50 -5.19 -1.61
C GLY A 78 -1.94 -5.62 -1.28
N ARG A 79 -2.26 -5.80 0.01
CA ARG A 79 -3.65 -5.99 0.44
C ARG A 79 -4.43 -4.69 0.24
N ILE A 80 -5.57 -4.76 -0.43
CA ILE A 80 -6.37 -3.56 -0.75
C ILE A 80 -6.89 -2.84 0.50
N THR A 81 -7.03 -3.56 1.62
CA THR A 81 -7.47 -3.00 2.91
C THR A 81 -6.35 -2.26 3.65
N ASP A 82 -5.08 -2.44 3.27
CA ASP A 82 -3.98 -1.70 3.87
C ASP A 82 -3.98 -0.27 3.28
N ASN A 83 -3.88 0.74 4.15
CA ASN A 83 -3.95 2.16 3.77
C ASN A 83 -2.98 2.52 2.63
N ASN A 84 -1.73 2.04 2.71
CA ASN A 84 -0.72 2.33 1.69
C ASN A 84 -1.14 1.85 0.28
N THR A 85 -1.79 0.69 0.18
CA THR A 85 -2.22 0.09 -1.09
C THR A 85 -3.46 0.79 -1.60
N ALA A 86 -4.42 1.09 -0.72
CA ALA A 86 -5.63 1.84 -1.07
C ALA A 86 -5.27 3.23 -1.63
N GLU A 87 -4.38 3.96 -0.96
CA GLU A 87 -3.97 5.30 -1.38
C GLU A 87 -3.15 5.28 -2.67
N ARG A 88 -2.29 4.27 -2.86
CA ARG A 88 -1.58 4.07 -4.14
C ARG A 88 -2.53 3.77 -5.29
N LEU A 89 -3.52 2.90 -5.06
CA LEU A 89 -4.55 2.58 -6.05
C LEU A 89 -5.36 3.82 -6.41
N ARG A 90 -5.74 4.63 -5.42
CA ARG A 90 -6.43 5.91 -5.63
C ARG A 90 -5.61 6.86 -6.52
N GLY A 91 -4.33 7.06 -6.20
CA GLY A 91 -3.43 7.90 -7.01
C GLY A 91 -3.25 7.39 -8.43
N PHE A 92 -3.15 6.07 -8.59
CA PHE A 92 -3.08 5.40 -9.89
C PHE A 92 -4.34 5.61 -10.74
N LEU A 93 -5.53 5.44 -10.17
CA LEU A 93 -6.80 5.64 -10.87
C LEU A 93 -7.01 7.10 -11.26
N ASP A 94 -6.70 8.03 -10.35
CA ASP A 94 -6.85 9.46 -10.61
C ASP A 94 -5.89 9.97 -11.69
N ALA A 95 -4.67 9.43 -11.76
CA ALA A 95 -3.75 9.72 -12.85
C ALA A 95 -4.31 9.26 -14.22
N HIS A 96 -4.86 8.06 -14.31
CA HIS A 96 -5.51 7.59 -15.56
C HIS A 96 -6.69 8.46 -15.95
N LYS A 97 -7.54 8.80 -14.98
CA LYS A 97 -8.69 9.67 -15.20
C LYS A 97 -8.27 11.05 -15.71
N ALA A 98 -7.19 11.63 -15.19
CA ALA A 98 -6.63 12.91 -15.66
C ALA A 98 -6.18 12.87 -17.14
N HIS A 99 -5.83 11.68 -17.63
CA HIS A 99 -5.46 11.43 -19.03
C HIS A 99 -6.62 10.91 -19.90
N GLY A 100 -7.86 10.93 -19.39
CA GLY A 100 -9.03 10.43 -20.12
C GLY A 100 -9.08 8.92 -20.30
N LEU A 101 -8.28 8.17 -19.54
CA LEU A 101 -8.25 6.71 -19.58
C LEU A 101 -9.18 6.11 -18.52
N THR A 102 -9.85 5.03 -18.88
CA THR A 102 -10.56 4.17 -17.93
C THR A 102 -9.72 2.93 -17.66
N VAL A 103 -9.43 2.66 -16.39
CA VAL A 103 -8.73 1.44 -15.97
C VAL A 103 -9.75 0.28 -15.94
N PRO A 104 -9.51 -0.83 -16.66
CA PRO A 104 -10.36 -2.02 -16.56
C PRO A 104 -10.37 -2.59 -15.13
N GLY A 105 -11.52 -3.09 -14.66
CA GLY A 105 -11.65 -3.61 -13.28
C GLY A 105 -10.72 -4.80 -12.94
N ASN A 106 -10.23 -5.52 -13.96
CA ASN A 106 -9.24 -6.59 -13.80
C ASN A 106 -7.78 -6.10 -13.84
N ALA A 107 -7.54 -4.81 -14.09
CA ALA A 107 -6.20 -4.24 -14.19
C ALA A 107 -5.64 -3.77 -12.84
N ALA A 108 -6.34 -4.04 -11.74
CA ALA A 108 -5.85 -3.84 -10.38
C ALA A 108 -5.91 -5.16 -9.62
N THR A 109 -4.76 -5.67 -9.17
CA THR A 109 -4.69 -6.87 -8.33
C THR A 109 -4.01 -6.55 -7.02
N GLY A 110 -4.69 -6.84 -5.91
CA GLY A 110 -4.11 -6.76 -4.56
C GLY A 110 -3.58 -8.12 -4.10
N TYR A 111 -2.29 -8.22 -3.84
CA TYR A 111 -1.63 -9.41 -3.30
C TYR A 111 -1.17 -9.17 -1.86
N GLY A 112 -1.68 -9.94 -0.89
CA GLY A 112 -1.07 -9.99 0.43
C GLY A 112 0.17 -10.87 0.43
N LEU A 113 1.36 -10.27 0.63
CA LEU A 113 2.67 -10.92 0.82
C LEU A 113 2.82 -12.34 0.21
N PHE A 114 3.39 -12.43 -0.98
CA PHE A 114 3.98 -13.68 -1.47
C PHE A 114 5.30 -13.96 -0.73
N PHE A 115 5.24 -14.65 0.40
CA PHE A 115 6.34 -15.52 0.80
C PHE A 115 5.96 -16.96 0.45
N ARG A 116 6.43 -17.44 -0.71
CA ARG A 116 6.38 -18.88 -1.02
C ARG A 116 7.80 -19.38 -1.26
N LYS A 117 8.39 -19.96 -0.21
CA LYS A 117 9.62 -20.75 -0.31
C LYS A 117 9.27 -22.02 -1.11
N GLY A 118 9.59 -22.06 -2.41
CA GLY A 118 9.68 -23.31 -3.19
C GLY A 118 8.45 -23.85 -3.94
N GLY A 119 7.58 -23.02 -4.56
CA GLY A 119 6.57 -23.57 -5.50
C GLY A 119 5.80 -22.53 -6.32
N ARG A 120 5.25 -22.95 -7.48
CA ARG A 120 4.59 -22.10 -8.50
C ARG A 120 3.44 -21.28 -7.93
N ALA A 121 3.52 -19.95 -8.05
CA ALA A 121 2.47 -19.01 -7.66
C ALA A 121 1.11 -19.39 -8.26
N THR A 122 0.08 -19.42 -7.42
CA THR A 122 -1.33 -19.49 -7.84
C THR A 122 -1.98 -18.17 -7.50
N GLU A 123 -2.57 -17.57 -8.51
CA GLU A 123 -3.32 -16.32 -8.48
C GLU A 123 -4.58 -16.48 -7.61
N ILE A 124 -4.75 -15.62 -6.62
CA ILE A 124 -6.05 -15.41 -5.95
C ILE A 124 -6.35 -13.92 -6.13
N GLY A 125 -6.79 -13.56 -7.33
CA GLY A 125 -7.28 -12.22 -7.61
C GLY A 125 -8.62 -12.02 -6.91
N LEU A 126 -8.70 -11.08 -5.97
CA LEU A 126 -9.99 -10.52 -5.58
C LEU A 126 -10.34 -9.42 -6.59
N PRO A 127 -11.46 -9.54 -7.32
CA PRO A 127 -11.86 -8.51 -8.27
C PRO A 127 -12.14 -7.19 -7.53
N VAL A 128 -11.69 -6.09 -8.13
CA VAL A 128 -12.07 -4.74 -7.70
C VAL A 128 -13.43 -4.44 -8.33
N ALA A 129 -14.46 -4.31 -7.48
CA ALA A 129 -15.80 -3.92 -7.88
C ALA A 129 -15.89 -2.41 -8.19
#